data_AF-A0A380ENK3-F1
#
_entry.id   AF-A0A380ENK3-F1
#
_cell.length_a   1.000
_cell.length_b   1.000
_cell.length_c   1.000
_cell.angle_alpha   90.00
_cell.angle_beta   90.00
_cell.angle_gamma   90.00
#
_symmetry.space_group_name_H-M   'P 1'
#
loop_
_entity.id
_entity.type
_entity.pdbx_description
1 polymer ?
#
loop_
_entity_poly.entity_id
_entity_poly.type
_entity_poly.pdbx_seq_one_letter_code
_entity_poly.pdbx_strand_id
1 'polypeptide(L)'
;MTYRIKKWQKLSTITLLMAGVITLNGGEFRSVDKHQIAVADTNVQTPDYEKLRNTWLDVNYGYDKYDENNPDMKKKFDATEKEATNLLKEMKTESGRKYLWSGAETLETNSSHMTRTYRNIEKIAEAMRNPKTTLNTDENKKKVKDALDGCIKCIWKRTR
;
A
#
# COMPACT_ATOMS: atom_id res chain seq x y z
N MET A 1 32.00 4.46 -19.94
CA MET A 1 32.53 5.07 -18.70
C MET A 1 31.42 5.08 -17.66
N THR A 2 31.72 4.49 -16.51
CA THR A 2 30.79 3.91 -15.54
C THR A 2 30.42 4.87 -14.41
N TYR A 3 29.16 4.75 -13.95
CA TYR A 3 28.75 4.86 -12.54
C TYR A 3 29.08 6.14 -11.76
N ARG A 4 28.19 7.14 -11.71
CA ARG A 4 28.15 8.13 -10.59
C ARG A 4 26.76 8.71 -10.27
N ILE A 5 25.72 7.90 -10.10
CA ILE A 5 24.48 8.34 -9.41
C ILE A 5 23.87 7.16 -8.61
N LYS A 6 24.56 6.64 -7.59
CA LYS A 6 24.07 5.43 -6.87
C LYS A 6 23.97 5.53 -5.35
N LYS A 7 24.28 6.66 -4.72
CA LYS A 7 24.28 6.76 -3.25
C LYS A 7 23.13 7.60 -2.66
N TRP A 8 22.62 8.60 -3.37
CA TRP A 8 21.66 9.56 -2.80
C TRP A 8 20.18 9.27 -3.13
N GLN A 9 19.87 8.51 -4.19
CA GLN A 9 18.48 8.10 -4.48
C GLN A 9 17.98 6.93 -3.62
N LYS A 10 18.87 6.21 -2.93
CA LYS A 10 18.51 5.03 -2.13
C LYS A 10 17.89 5.36 -0.77
N LEU A 11 18.03 6.59 -0.28
CA LEU A 11 17.51 6.98 1.03
C LEU A 11 16.10 7.59 0.95
N SER A 12 15.73 8.28 -0.14
CA SER A 12 14.39 8.90 -0.25
C SER A 12 13.25 7.92 -0.57
N THR A 13 13.53 6.73 -1.10
CA THR A 13 12.49 5.78 -1.50
C THR A 13 12.08 4.80 -0.39
N ILE A 14 12.90 4.61 0.64
CA ILE A 14 12.62 3.62 1.70
C ILE A 14 11.59 4.16 2.71
N THR A 15 11.50 5.47 2.92
CA THR A 15 10.57 6.07 3.90
C THR A 15 9.10 6.00 3.49
N LEU A 16 8.78 5.82 2.20
CA LEU A 16 7.41 5.70 1.69
C LEU A 16 6.87 4.25 1.68
N LEU A 17 7.72 3.25 1.92
CA LEU A 17 7.34 1.82 1.80
C LEU A 17 6.60 1.26 3.02
N MET A 18 6.57 1.97 4.16
CA MET A 18 5.99 1.44 5.39
C MET A 18 4.49 1.71 5.54
N ALA A 19 3.87 2.65 4.82
CA ALA A 19 2.42 2.88 4.99
C ALA A 19 1.55 1.84 4.24
N GLY A 20 1.95 1.45 3.02
CA GLY A 20 1.12 0.63 2.12
C GLY A 20 1.15 -0.88 2.38
N VAL A 21 2.24 -1.43 2.95
CA VAL A 21 2.32 -2.87 3.26
C VAL A 21 1.52 -3.23 4.52
N ILE A 22 1.38 -2.28 5.45
CA ILE A 22 0.80 -2.58 6.76
C ILE A 22 -0.74 -2.50 6.72
N THR A 23 -1.35 -1.75 5.80
CA THR A 23 -2.81 -1.66 5.69
C THR A 23 -3.50 -2.92 5.16
N LEU A 24 -2.78 -3.86 4.54
CA LEU A 24 -3.36 -5.07 3.92
C LEU A 24 -3.00 -6.38 4.60
N ASN A 25 -2.01 -6.42 5.51
CA ASN A 25 -1.60 -7.63 6.22
C ASN A 25 -2.13 -7.66 7.68
N GLY A 26 -3.45 -7.50 7.84
CA GLY A 26 -4.13 -7.67 9.14
C GLY A 26 -4.34 -9.14 9.56
N GLY A 27 -3.86 -10.10 8.77
CA GLY A 27 -3.94 -11.53 9.04
C GLY A 27 -3.24 -12.28 7.92
N GLU A 28 -2.68 -13.46 8.20
CA GLU A 28 -2.03 -14.36 7.23
C GLU A 28 -0.58 -14.04 6.82
N PHE A 29 0.32 -14.04 7.82
CA PHE A 29 1.70 -14.53 7.62
C PHE A 29 2.02 -15.59 8.67
N ARG A 30 1.21 -16.66 8.70
CA ARG A 30 1.56 -17.91 9.38
C ARG A 30 1.12 -19.10 8.52
N SER A 31 1.86 -19.34 7.45
CA SER A 31 2.09 -20.72 6.99
C SER A 31 3.57 -20.87 6.66
N VAL A 32 4.36 -21.19 7.68
CA VAL A 32 5.69 -21.75 7.48
C VAL A 32 5.65 -23.18 7.99
N ASP A 33 6.27 -24.02 7.16
CA ASP A 33 6.25 -25.46 7.08
C ASP A 33 6.51 -26.21 8.40
N LYS A 34 5.93 -27.41 8.48
CA LYS A 34 5.67 -28.19 9.70
C LYS A 34 6.88 -29.02 10.18
N HIS A 35 8.10 -28.54 10.02
CA HIS A 35 9.31 -29.22 10.50
C HIS A 35 10.07 -28.37 11.51
N GLN A 36 9.93 -28.83 12.76
CA GLN A 36 10.57 -28.42 14.01
C GLN A 36 11.89 -27.64 13.85
N ILE A 37 11.81 -26.33 14.03
CA ILE A 37 12.84 -25.55 14.73
C ILE A 37 12.14 -25.02 15.98
N ALA A 38 12.65 -25.35 17.16
CA ALA A 38 12.16 -24.81 18.41
C ALA A 38 12.39 -23.28 18.40
N VAL A 39 11.37 -22.54 17.98
CA VAL A 39 11.39 -21.08 18.02
C VAL A 39 11.08 -20.71 19.47
N ALA A 40 12.10 -20.24 20.18
CA ALA A 40 11.92 -19.57 21.45
C ALA A 40 10.79 -18.53 21.33
N ASP A 41 9.96 -18.45 22.35
CA ASP A 41 8.81 -17.55 22.44
C ASP A 41 9.29 -16.09 22.35
N THR A 42 9.39 -15.53 21.14
CA THR A 42 9.79 -14.13 20.88
C THR A 42 8.60 -13.19 21.07
N ASN A 43 7.82 -13.42 22.12
CA ASN A 43 6.52 -12.80 22.33
C ASN A 43 6.58 -11.65 23.36
N VAL A 44 7.50 -10.68 23.25
CA VAL A 44 7.46 -9.45 24.09
C VAL A 44 8.15 -8.23 23.45
N GLN A 45 7.90 -7.92 22.18
CA GLN A 45 8.35 -6.61 21.63
C GLN A 45 7.45 -6.02 20.54
N THR A 46 6.19 -6.44 20.51
CA THR A 46 5.13 -6.00 19.59
C THR A 46 4.25 -4.84 20.07
N PRO A 47 4.07 -4.52 21.37
CA PRO A 47 3.09 -3.50 21.79
C PRO A 47 3.39 -2.09 21.26
N ASP A 48 4.67 -1.70 21.23
CA ASP A 48 5.04 -0.31 20.91
C ASP A 48 4.94 0.01 19.43
N TYR A 49 5.25 -0.94 18.54
CA TYR A 49 5.18 -0.70 17.10
C TYR A 49 3.74 -0.62 16.60
N GLU A 50 2.88 -1.55 17.01
CA GLU A 50 1.47 -1.52 16.60
C GLU A 50 0.77 -0.26 17.13
N LYS A 51 1.09 0.15 18.37
CA LYS A 51 0.61 1.39 18.96
C LYS A 51 1.07 2.60 18.15
N LEU A 52 2.36 2.72 17.83
CA LEU A 52 2.89 3.83 17.02
C LEU A 52 2.25 3.87 15.63
N ARG A 53 2.10 2.70 14.99
CA ARG A 53 1.48 2.58 13.69
C ARG A 53 0.01 3.02 13.74
N ASN A 54 -0.76 2.56 14.72
CA ASN A 54 -2.15 2.98 14.90
C ASN A 54 -2.25 4.47 15.19
N THR A 55 -1.41 5.03 16.06
CA THR A 55 -1.33 6.48 16.29
C THR A 55 -1.03 7.26 15.01
N TRP A 56 -0.10 6.79 14.17
CA TRP A 56 0.18 7.43 12.89
C TRP A 56 -1.05 7.42 11.96
N LEU A 57 -1.80 6.32 11.96
CA LEU A 57 -3.01 6.18 11.15
C LEU A 57 -4.15 7.07 11.65
N ASP A 58 -4.31 7.18 12.96
CA ASP A 58 -5.32 8.04 13.60
C ASP A 58 -5.01 9.52 13.34
N VAL A 59 -3.75 9.93 13.42
CA VAL A 59 -3.33 11.32 13.16
C VAL A 59 -3.49 11.70 11.69
N ASN A 60 -3.16 10.82 10.74
CA ASN A 60 -3.20 11.16 9.32
C ASN A 60 -4.59 11.00 8.69
N TYR A 61 -5.36 9.98 9.09
CA TYR A 61 -6.65 9.66 8.46
C TYR A 61 -7.84 9.85 9.40
N GLY A 62 -7.69 9.60 10.71
CA GLY A 62 -8.70 9.92 11.73
C GLY A 62 -10.07 9.28 11.53
N TYR A 63 -10.14 8.11 10.90
CA TYR A 63 -11.42 7.47 10.57
C TYR A 63 -12.22 7.01 11.78
N ASP A 64 -11.59 6.84 12.94
CA ASP A 64 -12.28 6.61 14.21
C ASP A 64 -13.11 7.82 14.66
N LYS A 65 -12.84 9.01 14.12
CA LYS A 65 -13.57 10.27 14.35
C LYS A 65 -14.53 10.64 13.22
N TYR A 66 -14.71 9.77 12.21
CA TYR A 66 -15.58 10.08 11.08
C TYR A 66 -17.04 10.22 11.54
N ASP A 67 -17.61 11.39 11.30
CA ASP A 67 -19.03 11.68 11.52
C ASP A 67 -19.72 11.94 10.19
N GLU A 68 -20.69 11.09 9.83
CA GLU A 68 -21.44 11.19 8.59
C GLU A 68 -22.36 12.42 8.55
N ASN A 69 -22.75 12.95 9.72
CA ASN A 69 -23.56 14.16 9.81
C ASN A 69 -22.73 15.43 9.62
N ASN A 70 -21.40 15.33 9.67
CA ASN A 70 -20.52 16.43 9.35
C ASN A 70 -20.39 16.57 7.82
N PRO A 71 -20.86 17.68 7.22
CA PRO A 71 -20.88 17.82 5.77
C PRO A 71 -19.49 17.87 5.13
N ASP A 72 -18.49 18.40 5.83
CA ASP A 72 -17.11 18.49 5.33
C ASP A 72 -16.44 17.11 5.32
N MET A 73 -16.64 16.32 6.38
CA MET A 73 -16.15 14.95 6.45
C MET A 73 -16.81 14.08 5.38
N LYS A 74 -18.13 14.20 5.21
CA LYS A 74 -18.87 13.48 4.17
C LYS A 74 -18.37 13.84 2.77
N LYS A 75 -18.18 15.13 2.49
CA LYS A 75 -17.62 15.59 1.20
C LYS A 75 -16.23 15.01 0.92
N LYS A 76 -15.35 14.97 1.93
CA LYS A 76 -14.01 14.36 1.82
C LYS A 76 -14.11 12.85 1.57
N PHE A 77 -15.00 12.16 2.29
CA PHE A 77 -15.25 10.74 2.10
C PHE A 77 -15.74 10.45 0.68
N ASP A 78 -16.78 11.13 0.21
CA ASP A 78 -17.37 10.92 -1.13
C ASP A 78 -16.33 11.17 -2.24
N ALA A 79 -15.47 12.18 -2.08
CA ALA A 79 -14.38 12.45 -3.01
C ALA A 79 -13.34 11.32 -3.02
N THR A 80 -12.96 10.83 -1.84
CA THR A 80 -11.97 9.75 -1.66
C THR A 80 -12.51 8.43 -2.22
N GLU A 81 -13.76 8.09 -1.91
CA GLU A 81 -14.46 6.90 -2.42
C GLU A 81 -14.57 6.95 -3.95
N LYS A 82 -14.93 8.11 -4.53
CA LYS A 82 -15.01 8.29 -5.98
C LYS A 82 -13.66 8.14 -6.67
N GLU A 83 -12.61 8.74 -6.11
CA GLU A 83 -11.25 8.64 -6.67
C GLU A 83 -10.76 7.18 -6.62
N ALA A 84 -10.89 6.51 -5.47
CA ALA A 84 -10.49 5.11 -5.33
C ALA A 84 -11.30 4.19 -6.25
N THR A 85 -12.60 4.43 -6.42
CA THR A 85 -13.44 3.70 -7.37
C THR A 85 -12.91 3.81 -8.80
N ASN A 86 -12.54 5.02 -9.23
CA ASN A 86 -11.99 5.22 -10.58
C ASN A 86 -10.64 4.52 -10.72
N LEU A 87 -9.76 4.65 -9.72
CA LEU A 87 -8.47 3.96 -9.73
C LEU A 87 -8.62 2.45 -9.79
N LEU A 88 -9.54 1.85 -9.03
CA LEU A 88 -9.82 0.41 -9.08
C LEU A 88 -10.35 -0.04 -10.45
N LYS A 89 -11.20 0.78 -11.10
CA LYS A 89 -11.75 0.49 -12.43
C LYS A 89 -10.69 0.57 -13.53
N GLU A 90 -9.79 1.56 -13.45
CA GLU A 90 -8.74 1.79 -14.44
C GLU A 90 -7.52 0.89 -14.24
N MET A 91 -7.42 0.23 -13.08
CA MET A 91 -6.29 -0.61 -12.75
C MET A 91 -6.26 -1.85 -13.64
N LYS A 92 -5.14 -2.03 -14.33
CA LYS A 92 -4.84 -3.24 -15.08
C LYS A 92 -4.66 -4.44 -14.16
N THR A 93 -5.37 -5.52 -14.43
CA THR A 93 -5.33 -6.77 -13.65
C THR A 93 -4.90 -7.97 -14.47
N GLU A 94 -4.61 -7.79 -15.76
CA GLU A 94 -4.17 -8.86 -16.65
C GLU A 94 -2.80 -9.42 -16.26
N SER A 95 -2.63 -10.75 -16.41
CA SER A 95 -1.34 -11.40 -16.19
C SER A 95 -0.31 -10.90 -17.20
N GLY A 96 0.93 -10.65 -16.74
CA GLY A 96 2.00 -10.11 -17.59
C GLY A 96 1.94 -8.61 -17.84
N ARG A 97 1.02 -7.87 -17.19
CA ARG A 97 0.98 -6.40 -17.22
C ARG A 97 2.34 -5.80 -16.83
N LYS A 98 2.76 -4.77 -17.59
CA LYS A 98 4.02 -4.04 -17.34
C LYS A 98 3.83 -2.83 -16.41
N TYR A 99 2.59 -2.38 -16.25
CA TYR A 99 2.18 -1.25 -15.42
C TYR A 99 0.76 -1.45 -14.91
N LEU A 100 0.33 -0.61 -13.96
CA LEU A 100 -1.00 -0.68 -13.33
C LEU A 100 -1.99 0.34 -13.88
N TRP A 101 -1.54 1.57 -14.14
CA TRP A 101 -2.38 2.68 -14.63
C TRP A 101 -1.72 3.36 -15.82
N SER A 102 -2.54 3.78 -16.79
CA SER A 102 -2.10 4.61 -17.91
C SER A 102 -1.47 5.92 -17.40
N GLY A 103 -0.40 6.36 -18.06
CA GLY A 103 0.40 7.52 -17.59
C GLY A 103 1.35 7.19 -16.44
N ALA A 104 1.49 5.92 -16.04
CA ALA A 104 2.51 5.43 -15.11
C ALA A 104 3.21 4.16 -15.66
N GLU A 105 3.60 4.20 -16.94
CA GLU A 105 3.96 3.01 -17.71
C GLU A 105 5.41 2.55 -17.49
N THR A 106 6.32 3.52 -17.33
CA THR A 106 7.77 3.27 -17.24
C THR A 106 8.27 3.19 -15.80
N LEU A 107 7.75 2.23 -15.03
CA LEU A 107 8.07 2.06 -13.60
C LEU A 107 9.57 1.81 -13.33
N GLU A 108 10.25 1.12 -14.23
CA GLU A 108 11.65 0.72 -14.05
C GLU A 108 12.64 1.88 -14.22
N THR A 109 12.31 2.86 -15.06
CA THR A 109 13.23 3.95 -15.43
C THR A 109 12.78 5.31 -14.93
N ASN A 110 11.47 5.51 -14.70
CA ASN A 110 10.91 6.77 -14.25
C ASN A 110 10.39 6.71 -12.80
N SER A 111 11.11 7.38 -11.89
CA SER A 111 10.74 7.42 -10.46
C SER A 111 9.42 8.15 -10.20
N SER A 112 8.99 9.08 -11.06
CA SER A 112 7.70 9.75 -10.89
C SER A 112 6.53 8.81 -11.15
N HIS A 113 6.67 7.92 -12.15
CA HIS A 113 5.67 6.89 -12.44
C HIS A 113 5.56 5.89 -11.28
N MET A 114 6.69 5.44 -10.74
CA MET A 114 6.70 4.58 -9.55
C MET A 114 6.00 5.25 -8.36
N THR A 115 6.32 6.52 -8.09
CA THR A 115 5.68 7.29 -7.01
C THR A 115 4.18 7.41 -7.24
N ARG A 116 3.75 7.70 -8.46
CA ARG A 116 2.32 7.78 -8.82
C ARG A 116 1.60 6.46 -8.60
N THR A 117 2.21 5.34 -9.00
CA THR A 117 1.64 4.01 -8.78
C THR A 117 1.47 3.69 -7.31
N TYR A 118 2.48 3.93 -6.48
CA TYR A 118 2.35 3.71 -5.03
C TYR A 118 1.32 4.63 -4.38
N ARG A 119 1.27 5.91 -4.79
CA ARG A 119 0.23 6.85 -4.31
C ARG A 119 -1.19 6.43 -4.72
N ASN A 120 -1.37 5.88 -5.91
CA ASN A 120 -2.67 5.36 -6.34
C ASN A 120 -3.08 4.16 -5.46
N ILE A 121 -2.15 3.27 -5.16
CA ILE A 121 -2.38 2.15 -4.23
C ILE A 121 -2.74 2.67 -2.82
N GLU A 122 -2.01 3.67 -2.33
CA GLU A 122 -2.27 4.31 -1.03
C GLU A 122 -3.68 4.91 -0.96
N LYS A 123 -4.10 5.67 -1.98
CA LYS A 123 -5.45 6.25 -2.06
C LYS A 123 -6.55 5.19 -2.03
N ILE A 124 -6.35 4.08 -2.73
CA ILE A 124 -7.28 2.94 -2.68
C ILE A 124 -7.32 2.37 -1.26
N ALA A 125 -6.16 2.12 -0.64
CA ALA A 125 -6.06 1.56 0.71
C ALA A 125 -6.64 2.50 1.78
N GLU A 126 -6.47 3.81 1.63
CA GLU A 126 -7.09 4.84 2.46
C GLU A 126 -8.62 4.72 2.39
N ALA A 127 -9.21 4.73 1.18
CA ALA A 127 -10.65 4.60 1.00
C ALA A 127 -11.19 3.29 1.60
N MET A 128 -10.53 2.16 1.32
CA MET A 128 -10.92 0.83 1.81
C MET A 128 -10.88 0.69 3.34
N ARG A 129 -10.19 1.59 4.04
CA ARG A 129 -10.12 1.56 5.51
C ARG A 129 -11.27 2.30 6.19
N ASN A 130 -11.94 3.22 5.48
CA ASN A 130 -13.04 3.96 6.09
C ASN A 130 -14.18 2.98 6.49
N PRO A 131 -14.70 3.04 7.73
CA PRO A 131 -15.77 2.14 8.20
C PRO A 131 -17.04 2.12 7.33
N LYS A 132 -17.29 3.20 6.58
CA LYS A 132 -18.47 3.37 5.71
C LYS A 132 -18.20 3.08 4.24
N THR A 133 -16.97 2.70 3.87
CA THR A 133 -16.63 2.40 2.48
C THR A 133 -17.36 1.17 1.97
N THR A 134 -17.66 1.19 0.67
CA THR A 134 -18.16 0.04 -0.08
C THR A 134 -17.04 -0.74 -0.77
N LEU A 135 -15.82 -0.21 -0.75
CA LEU A 135 -14.69 -0.72 -1.52
C LEU A 135 -13.90 -1.82 -0.80
N ASN A 136 -14.14 -2.06 0.49
CA ASN A 136 -13.43 -3.07 1.29
C ASN A 136 -13.90 -4.52 1.03
N THR A 137 -14.01 -4.90 -0.23
CA THR A 137 -14.39 -6.25 -0.67
C THR A 137 -13.17 -7.14 -0.83
N ASP A 138 -13.34 -8.45 -0.73
CA ASP A 138 -12.22 -9.39 -0.88
C ASP A 138 -11.61 -9.38 -2.28
N GLU A 139 -12.43 -9.08 -3.31
CA GLU A 139 -11.96 -8.87 -4.67
C GLU A 139 -10.99 -7.68 -4.73
N ASN A 140 -11.37 -6.54 -4.14
CA ASN A 140 -10.52 -5.34 -4.15
C ASN A 140 -9.26 -5.54 -3.30
N LYS A 141 -9.35 -6.21 -2.15
CA LYS A 141 -8.15 -6.58 -1.36
C LYS A 141 -7.17 -7.42 -2.19
N LYS A 142 -7.67 -8.41 -2.93
CA LYS A 142 -6.85 -9.24 -3.81
C LYS A 142 -6.20 -8.42 -4.92
N LYS A 143 -6.94 -7.51 -5.55
CA LYS A 143 -6.43 -6.60 -6.57
C LYS A 143 -5.29 -5.71 -6.03
N VAL A 144 -5.45 -5.13 -4.84
CA VAL A 144 -4.43 -4.27 -4.24
C VAL A 144 -3.19 -5.09 -3.82
N LYS A 145 -3.37 -6.29 -3.29
CA LYS A 145 -2.27 -7.21 -2.98
C LYS A 145 -1.47 -7.58 -4.22
N ASP A 146 -2.14 -7.97 -5.31
CA ASP A 146 -1.49 -8.26 -6.60
C ASP A 146 -0.77 -7.03 -7.18
N ALA A 147 -1.34 -5.83 -7.01
CA ALA A 147 -0.71 -4.57 -7.40
C ALA A 147 0.62 -4.34 -6.66
N LEU A 148 0.65 -4.53 -5.35
CA LEU A 148 1.85 -4.41 -4.52
C LEU A 148 2.91 -5.46 -4.88
N ASP A 149 2.52 -6.72 -5.00
CA ASP A 149 3.43 -7.82 -5.38
C ASP A 149 4.05 -7.59 -6.76
N GLY A 150 3.26 -7.09 -7.71
CA GLY A 150 3.74 -6.67 -9.03
C GLY A 150 4.77 -5.55 -8.95
N CYS A 151 4.50 -4.51 -8.17
CA CYS A 151 5.43 -3.37 -7.99
C CYS A 151 6.75 -3.81 -7.34
N ILE A 152 6.69 -4.67 -6.32
CA ILE A 152 7.87 -5.22 -5.66
C ILE A 152 8.73 -5.98 -6.69
N LYS A 153 8.13 -6.85 -7.51
CA LYS A 153 8.86 -7.58 -8.56
C LYS A 153 9.55 -6.63 -9.56
N CYS A 154 8.92 -5.53 -9.97
CA CYS A 154 9.52 -4.53 -10.84
C CYS A 154 10.74 -3.83 -10.19
N ILE A 155 10.68 -3.52 -8.89
CA ILE A 155 11.82 -2.94 -8.16
C ILE A 155 13.00 -3.91 -8.10
N TRP A 156 12.74 -5.18 -7.78
CA TRP A 156 13.81 -6.18 -7.68
C TRP A 156 14.54 -6.41 -9.02
N LYS A 157 13.83 -6.34 -10.15
CA LYS A 157 14.43 -6.39 -11.49
C LYS A 157 15.37 -5.22 -11.78
N ARG A 158 15.11 -4.03 -11.22
CA ARG A 158 15.97 -2.84 -11.38
C ARG A 158 17.32 -2.96 -10.66
N THR A 159 17.37 -3.75 -9.59
CA THR A 159 18.57 -3.87 -8.74
C THR A 159 19.58 -4.92 -9.18
N ARG A 160 19.20 -5.83 -10.10
CA ARG A 160 20.11 -6.78 -10.75
C ARG A 160 20.55 -6.23 -12.10
#